data_AF-A0A4Z1R3Z2-F1
#
_entry.id   AF-A0A4Z1R3Z2-F1
#
_cell.length_a   1.000
_cell.length_b   1.000
_cell.length_c   1.000
_cell.angle_alpha   90.00
_cell.angle_beta   90.00
_cell.angle_gamma   90.00
#
_symmetry.space_group_name_H-M   'P 1'
#
loop_
_entity.id
_entity.type
_entity.pdbx_description
1 polymer ?
#
loop_
_entity_poly.entity_id
_entity_poly.type
_entity_poly.pdbx_seq_one_letter_code
_entity_poly.pdbx_strand_id
1 'polypeptide(L)'
;MKPWDVWLVRASHVAQFGLFLLTAGTIYFTVIPLYQKALLDEQIARREIELNRIQDELDVAYKKIRASSVSTYIFRVGAECSGVLLPADQTGEESGEKVDFALRVLSISPEECLRGEMEMAALKELRPGDMNFFQAEVSRVGTRLEAFRKEALEEYSGAEQRARNRPLSMPRGPTARAMAEHLLTGQSEDFRRNVLSQIAVDEERSAVGSAYGDKVRAEVSNLRNINWPASKASDL
;
A
#
# COMPACT_ATOMS: atom_id res chain seq x y z
N MET A 1 -61.99 34.25 74.75
CA MET A 1 -61.30 33.21 73.96
C MET A 1 -60.63 32.25 74.90
N LYS A 2 -60.88 30.94 74.78
CA LYS A 2 -60.25 29.94 75.65
C LYS A 2 -58.76 29.81 75.26
N PRO A 3 -57.83 29.60 76.20
CA PRO A 3 -56.39 29.53 75.91
C PRO A 3 -56.02 28.43 74.90
N TRP A 4 -56.88 27.41 74.76
CA TRP A 4 -56.76 26.34 73.78
C TRP A 4 -56.87 26.81 72.32
N ASP A 5 -57.66 27.84 72.00
CA ASP A 5 -57.79 28.35 70.62
C ASP A 5 -56.48 28.98 70.13
N VAL A 6 -55.78 29.73 71.00
CA VAL A 6 -54.52 30.40 70.64
C VAL A 6 -53.40 29.38 70.38
N TRP A 7 -53.40 28.28 71.13
CA TRP A 7 -52.43 27.20 70.94
C TRP A 7 -52.66 26.43 69.64
N LEU A 8 -53.92 26.14 69.30
CA LEU A 8 -54.29 25.50 68.02
C LEU A 8 -53.92 26.36 66.81
N VAL A 9 -54.12 27.68 66.88
CA VAL A 9 -53.71 28.61 65.81
C VAL A 9 -52.19 28.60 65.62
N ARG A 10 -51.40 28.60 66.71
CA ARG A 10 -49.93 28.51 66.64
C ARG A 10 -49.47 27.17 66.07
N ALA A 11 -50.08 26.07 66.48
CA ALA A 11 -49.78 24.74 65.93
C ALA A 11 -50.12 24.65 64.43
N SER A 12 -51.20 25.30 63.98
CA SER A 12 -51.57 25.39 62.57
C SER A 12 -50.50 26.13 61.74
N HIS A 13 -49.98 27.26 62.24
CA HIS A 13 -48.90 27.98 61.55
C HIS A 13 -47.59 27.18 61.49
N VAL A 14 -47.24 26.44 62.53
CA VAL A 14 -46.07 25.54 62.54
C VAL A 14 -46.24 24.41 61.53
N ALA A 15 -47.45 23.81 61.44
CA ALA A 15 -47.75 22.79 60.45
C ALA A 15 -47.70 23.34 59.01
N GLN A 16 -48.22 24.54 58.77
CA GLN A 16 -48.15 25.21 57.46
C GLN A 16 -46.69 25.49 57.04
N PHE A 17 -45.87 25.99 57.96
CA PHE A 17 -44.46 26.23 57.69
C PHE A 17 -43.69 24.92 57.47
N GLY A 18 -43.98 23.88 58.27
CA GLY A 18 -43.44 22.55 58.07
C GLY A 18 -43.80 21.96 56.70
N LEU A 19 -45.06 22.11 56.26
CA LEU A 19 -45.51 21.70 54.94
C LEU A 19 -44.77 22.44 53.82
N PHE A 20 -44.56 23.76 53.99
CA PHE A 20 -43.81 24.57 53.03
C PHE A 20 -42.34 24.09 52.92
N LEU A 21 -41.66 23.87 54.05
CA LEU A 21 -40.29 23.37 54.07
C LEU A 21 -40.18 21.96 53.47
N LEU A 22 -41.15 21.08 53.76
CA LEU A 22 -41.18 19.74 53.18
C LEU A 22 -41.37 19.81 51.66
N THR A 23 -42.24 20.69 51.18
CA THR A 23 -42.47 20.91 49.74
C THR A 23 -41.21 21.47 49.06
N ALA A 24 -40.59 22.50 49.65
CA ALA A 24 -39.34 23.07 49.16
C ALA A 24 -38.19 22.05 49.16
N GLY A 25 -38.07 21.26 50.24
CA GLY A 25 -37.11 20.17 50.34
C GLY A 25 -37.35 19.10 49.27
N THR A 26 -38.60 18.73 49.02
CA THR A 26 -38.95 17.76 47.98
C THR A 26 -38.53 18.27 46.60
N ILE A 27 -38.83 19.52 46.27
CA ILE A 27 -38.39 20.14 45.00
C ILE A 27 -36.86 20.16 44.90
N TYR A 28 -36.17 20.56 45.97
CA TYR A 28 -34.72 20.65 46.00
C TYR A 28 -34.03 19.29 45.83
N PHE A 29 -34.52 18.25 46.50
CA PHE A 29 -33.89 16.92 46.48
C PHE A 29 -34.34 16.02 45.33
N THR A 30 -35.50 16.26 44.71
CA THR A 30 -36.02 15.38 43.65
C THR A 30 -36.02 16.04 42.29
N VAL A 31 -36.60 17.24 42.17
CA VAL A 31 -36.85 17.86 40.88
C VAL A 31 -35.57 18.42 40.28
N ILE A 32 -34.79 19.18 41.06
CA ILE A 32 -33.53 19.79 40.57
C ILE A 32 -32.53 18.72 40.10
N PRO A 33 -32.24 17.65 40.89
CA PRO A 33 -31.32 16.62 40.44
C PRO A 33 -31.83 15.82 39.24
N LEU A 34 -33.15 15.65 39.09
CA LEU A 34 -33.73 14.94 37.94
C LEU A 34 -33.50 15.71 36.63
N TYR A 35 -33.67 17.04 36.65
CA TYR A 35 -33.35 17.87 35.49
C TYR A 35 -31.85 17.90 35.17
N GLN A 36 -30.99 17.97 36.19
CA GLN A 36 -29.54 17.95 36.00
C GLN A 36 -29.06 16.64 35.37
N LYS A 37 -29.63 15.49 35.78
CA LYS A 37 -29.33 14.20 35.17
C LYS A 37 -29.80 14.11 33.72
N ALA A 38 -31.03 14.51 33.44
CA ALA A 38 -31.58 14.47 32.08
C ALA A 38 -30.75 15.33 31.09
N LEU A 39 -30.33 16.52 31.52
CA LEU A 39 -29.46 17.38 30.71
C LEU A 39 -28.08 16.78 30.48
N LEU A 40 -27.50 16.12 31.50
CA LEU A 40 -26.20 15.48 31.38
C LEU A 40 -26.25 14.27 30.44
N ASP A 41 -27.28 13.43 30.57
CA ASP A 41 -27.49 12.27 29.70
C ASP A 41 -27.69 12.69 28.24
N GLU A 42 -28.42 13.79 28.00
CA GLU A 42 -28.56 14.37 26.66
C GLU A 42 -27.20 14.86 26.12
N GLN A 43 -26.39 15.52 26.94
CA GLN A 43 -25.05 15.96 26.52
C GLN A 43 -24.14 14.77 26.22
N ILE A 44 -24.17 13.72 27.04
CA ILE A 44 -23.38 12.49 26.82
C ILE A 44 -23.81 11.83 25.51
N ALA A 45 -25.12 11.67 25.28
CA ALA A 45 -25.62 11.07 24.04
C ALA A 45 -25.20 11.88 22.80
N ARG A 46 -25.25 13.22 22.86
CA ARG A 46 -24.78 14.09 21.77
C ARG A 46 -23.29 13.94 21.53
N ARG A 47 -22.47 13.88 22.59
CA ARG A 47 -21.02 13.69 22.48
C ARG A 47 -20.67 12.32 21.92
N GLU A 48 -21.39 11.27 22.32
CA GLU A 48 -21.20 9.93 21.79
C GLU A 48 -21.49 9.87 20.28
N ILE A 49 -22.58 10.50 19.83
CA ILE A 49 -22.90 10.61 18.39
C ILE A 49 -21.80 11.39 17.64
N GLU A 50 -21.33 12.50 18.22
CA GLU A 50 -20.28 13.32 17.61
C GLU A 50 -18.94 12.56 17.51
N LEU A 51 -18.56 11.82 18.55
CA LEU A 51 -17.36 10.99 18.57
C LEU A 51 -17.42 9.90 17.50
N ASN A 52 -18.52 9.16 17.43
CA ASN A 52 -18.72 8.12 16.42
C ASN A 52 -18.64 8.71 15.00
N ARG A 53 -19.26 9.88 14.77
CA ARG A 53 -19.17 10.59 13.48
C ARG A 53 -17.74 10.98 13.11
N ILE A 54 -16.98 11.53 14.06
CA ILE A 54 -15.59 11.92 13.84
C ILE A 54 -14.71 10.69 13.58
N GLN A 55 -14.97 9.59 14.29
CA GLN A 55 -14.25 8.33 14.11
C GLN A 55 -14.50 7.73 12.72
N ASP A 56 -15.74 7.77 12.24
CA ASP A 56 -16.10 7.35 10.88
C ASP A 56 -15.40 8.21 9.82
N GLU A 57 -15.38 9.54 10.00
CA GLU A 57 -14.69 10.48 9.11
C GLU A 57 -13.18 10.21 9.08
N LEU A 58 -12.58 9.97 10.24
CA LEU A 58 -11.16 9.63 10.38
C LEU A 58 -10.83 8.31 9.67
N ASP A 59 -11.67 7.28 9.81
CA ASP A 59 -11.47 5.99 9.16
C ASP A 59 -11.62 6.09 7.63
N VAL A 60 -12.54 6.92 7.13
CA VAL A 60 -12.66 7.22 5.69
C VAL A 60 -11.44 7.96 5.17
N ALA A 61 -10.96 8.97 5.90
CA ALA A 61 -9.75 9.71 5.54
C ALA A 61 -8.52 8.80 5.53
N TYR A 62 -8.37 7.97 6.56
CA TYR A 62 -7.28 7.02 6.67
C TYR A 62 -7.27 6.01 5.52
N LYS A 63 -8.43 5.46 5.12
CA LYS A 63 -8.52 4.56 3.95
C LYS A 63 -7.97 5.20 2.67
N LYS A 64 -8.20 6.50 2.46
CA LYS A 64 -7.66 7.24 1.31
C LYS A 64 -6.15 7.42 1.42
N ILE A 65 -5.65 7.79 2.59
CA ILE A 65 -4.21 7.92 2.86
C ILE A 65 -3.51 6.59 2.60
N ARG A 66 -3.99 5.50 3.21
CA ARG A 66 -3.47 4.14 3.01
C ARG A 66 -3.40 3.75 1.53
N ALA A 67 -4.49 3.96 0.78
CA ALA A 67 -4.51 3.64 -0.64
C ALA A 67 -3.48 4.46 -1.44
N SER A 68 -3.31 5.74 -1.11
CA SER A 68 -2.33 6.65 -1.73
C SER A 68 -0.89 6.25 -1.41
N SER A 69 -0.59 6.01 -0.13
CA SER A 69 0.72 5.56 0.37
C SER A 69 1.16 4.28 -0.31
N VAL A 70 0.27 3.28 -0.36
CA VAL A 70 0.55 1.98 -0.99
C VAL A 70 0.73 2.13 -2.50
N SER A 71 -0.09 2.96 -3.15
CA SER A 71 0.04 3.22 -4.59
C SER A 71 1.37 3.91 -4.94
N THR A 72 1.83 4.83 -4.09
CA THR A 72 3.13 5.51 -4.23
C THR A 72 4.29 4.51 -4.11
N TYR A 73 4.23 3.63 -3.11
CA TYR A 73 5.18 2.53 -2.96
C TYR A 73 5.19 1.62 -4.19
N ILE A 74 4.03 1.13 -4.63
CA ILE A 74 3.88 0.24 -5.79
C ILE A 74 4.47 0.86 -7.05
N PHE A 75 4.23 2.14 -7.30
CA PHE A 75 4.73 2.82 -8.49
C PHE A 75 6.26 2.88 -8.50
N ARG A 76 6.86 3.33 -7.39
CA ARG A 76 8.32 3.49 -7.28
C ARG A 76 9.02 2.14 -7.33
N VAL A 77 8.62 1.24 -6.44
CA VAL A 77 9.23 -0.08 -6.30
C VAL A 77 8.98 -0.95 -7.53
N GLY A 78 7.81 -0.83 -8.15
CA GLY A 78 7.51 -1.47 -9.42
C GLY A 78 8.45 -1.03 -10.54
N ALA A 79 8.87 0.23 -10.57
CA ALA A 79 9.84 0.72 -11.56
C ALA A 79 11.29 0.32 -11.23
N GLU A 80 11.71 0.45 -9.97
CA GLU A 80 13.05 0.09 -9.51
C GLU A 80 13.31 -1.43 -9.63
N CYS A 81 12.43 -2.25 -9.07
CA CYS A 81 12.66 -3.71 -9.00
C CYS A 81 12.40 -4.45 -10.32
N SER A 82 11.73 -3.84 -11.29
CA SER A 82 11.55 -4.43 -12.63
C SER A 82 12.67 -4.08 -13.61
N GLY A 83 13.64 -3.27 -13.19
CA GLY A 83 14.74 -2.84 -14.03
C GLY A 83 14.38 -1.75 -15.05
N VAL A 84 13.20 -1.15 -14.96
CA VAL A 84 12.77 -0.04 -15.85
C VAL A 84 13.67 1.19 -15.70
N LEU A 85 14.17 1.42 -14.49
CA LEU A 85 15.06 2.53 -14.19
C LEU A 85 16.54 2.21 -14.43
N LEU A 86 16.87 1.02 -14.96
CA LEU A 86 18.24 0.72 -15.33
C LEU A 86 18.67 1.65 -16.48
N PRO A 87 19.82 2.34 -16.36
CA PRO A 87 20.31 3.15 -17.45
C PRO A 87 20.59 2.27 -18.66
N ALA A 88 20.19 2.76 -19.84
CA ALA A 88 20.65 2.20 -21.11
C ALA A 88 22.19 2.23 -21.12
N ASP A 89 22.82 1.16 -21.60
CA ASP A 89 24.27 1.08 -21.68
C ASP A 89 24.80 2.29 -22.45
N GLN A 90 25.53 3.17 -21.76
CA GLN A 90 26.21 4.27 -22.40
C GLN A 90 27.37 3.68 -23.18
N THR A 91 27.29 3.76 -24.50
CA THR A 91 28.24 3.21 -25.47
C THR A 91 29.62 3.91 -25.49
N GLY A 92 30.14 4.35 -24.34
CA GLY A 92 31.29 5.25 -24.27
C GLY A 92 32.33 5.07 -23.15
N GLU A 93 32.16 4.15 -22.18
CA GLU A 93 33.18 3.96 -21.13
C GLU A 93 34.08 2.73 -21.41
N GLU A 94 35.37 2.99 -21.55
CA GLU A 94 36.46 2.12 -22.03
C GLU A 94 36.81 0.90 -21.16
N SER A 95 36.02 0.51 -20.16
CA SER A 95 36.47 -0.51 -19.22
C SER A 95 35.30 -1.21 -18.52
N GLY A 96 34.69 -2.16 -19.21
CA GLY A 96 33.75 -3.07 -18.56
C GLY A 96 33.13 -4.02 -19.57
N GLU A 97 33.19 -5.30 -19.27
CA GLU A 97 32.40 -6.34 -19.93
C GLU A 97 30.96 -5.85 -20.15
N LYS A 98 30.49 -5.81 -21.41
CA LYS A 98 29.12 -5.42 -21.72
C LYS A 98 28.17 -6.41 -21.06
N VAL A 99 27.65 -6.05 -19.89
CA VAL A 99 26.68 -6.88 -19.18
C VAL A 99 25.34 -6.73 -19.88
N ASP A 100 24.85 -7.83 -20.45
CA ASP A 100 23.55 -7.91 -21.09
C ASP A 100 22.44 -7.32 -20.19
N PHE A 101 21.64 -6.42 -20.77
CA PHE A 101 20.51 -5.78 -20.10
C PHE A 101 19.61 -6.80 -19.39
N ALA A 102 19.30 -7.94 -20.03
CA ALA A 102 18.46 -8.96 -19.42
C ALA A 102 19.10 -9.56 -18.17
N LEU A 103 20.42 -9.77 -18.18
CA LEU A 103 21.14 -10.24 -17.00
C LEU A 103 21.16 -9.18 -15.90
N ARG A 104 21.28 -7.89 -16.24
CA ARG A 104 21.17 -6.79 -15.27
C ARG A 104 19.81 -6.77 -14.60
N VAL A 105 18.72 -6.93 -15.36
CA VAL A 105 17.35 -7.04 -14.78
C VAL A 105 17.25 -8.28 -13.88
N LEU A 106 17.74 -9.44 -14.31
CA LEU A 106 17.69 -10.69 -13.55
C LEU A 106 18.62 -10.72 -12.33
N SER A 107 19.61 -9.83 -12.28
CA SER A 107 20.52 -9.66 -11.13
C SER A 107 19.86 -8.95 -9.95
N ILE A 108 18.72 -8.28 -10.18
CA ILE A 108 17.97 -7.63 -9.11
C ILE A 108 17.29 -8.72 -8.27
N SER A 109 17.65 -8.80 -6.99
CA SER A 109 16.94 -9.65 -6.01
C SER A 109 15.60 -8.98 -5.66
N PRO A 110 14.45 -9.53 -6.09
CA PRO A 110 13.15 -8.91 -5.84
C PRO A 110 12.86 -8.83 -4.34
N GLU A 111 13.25 -9.83 -3.56
CA GLU A 111 13.01 -9.82 -2.11
C GLU A 111 13.75 -8.66 -1.41
N GLU A 112 15.03 -8.48 -1.74
CA GLU A 112 15.85 -7.40 -1.16
C GLU A 112 15.40 -6.03 -1.66
N CYS A 113 15.11 -5.91 -2.96
CA CYS A 113 14.66 -4.67 -3.57
C CYS A 113 13.33 -4.19 -2.98
N LEU A 114 12.33 -5.08 -2.87
CA LEU A 114 11.05 -4.76 -2.24
C LEU A 114 11.24 -4.36 -0.77
N ARG A 115 12.03 -5.13 -0.01
CA ARG A 115 12.25 -4.86 1.42
C ARG A 115 13.00 -3.56 1.66
N GLY A 116 13.99 -3.24 0.83
CA GLY A 116 14.80 -2.03 0.95
C GLY A 116 13.99 -0.74 0.88
N GLU A 117 12.88 -0.76 0.15
CA GLU A 117 12.01 0.39 -0.04
C GLU A 117 10.87 0.48 1.00
N MET A 118 10.81 -0.43 1.97
CA MET A 118 9.79 -0.39 3.04
C MET A 118 9.93 0.80 3.99
N GLU A 119 11.11 1.43 4.05
CA GLU A 119 11.39 2.61 4.88
C GLU A 119 10.93 3.94 4.23
N MET A 120 10.26 3.85 3.07
CA MET A 120 9.73 5.01 2.36
C MET A 120 8.84 5.89 3.24
N ALA A 121 9.05 7.21 3.15
CA ALA A 121 8.28 8.19 3.90
C ALA A 121 6.76 8.03 3.70
N ALA A 122 6.32 7.65 2.49
CA ALA A 122 4.91 7.44 2.18
C ALA A 122 4.26 6.34 3.04
N LEU A 123 5.00 5.31 3.45
CA LEU A 123 4.47 4.20 4.25
C LEU A 123 4.40 4.51 5.75
N LYS A 124 5.06 5.58 6.21
CA LYS A 124 5.04 6.01 7.63
C LYS A 124 3.65 6.46 8.09
N GLU A 125 2.77 6.79 7.16
CA GLU A 125 1.37 7.15 7.41
C GLU A 125 0.46 5.94 7.71
N LEU A 126 0.97 4.71 7.52
CA LEU A 126 0.21 3.50 7.83
C LEU A 126 0.17 3.26 9.34
N ARG A 127 -0.99 2.82 9.85
CA ARG A 127 -1.10 2.30 11.23
C ARG A 127 -0.16 1.10 11.37
N PRO A 128 0.42 0.85 12.56
CA PRO A 128 1.38 -0.25 12.77
C PRO A 128 0.84 -1.62 12.33
N GLY A 129 -0.43 -1.91 12.61
CA GLY A 129 -1.07 -3.17 12.19
C GLY A 129 -1.17 -3.32 10.66
N ASP A 130 -1.51 -2.24 9.96
CA ASP A 130 -1.57 -2.23 8.50
C ASP A 130 -0.17 -2.30 7.88
N MET A 131 0.82 -1.64 8.48
CA MET A 131 2.21 -1.71 8.04
C MET A 131 2.76 -3.14 8.14
N ASN A 132 2.55 -3.80 9.28
CA ASN A 132 2.96 -5.19 9.48
C ASN A 132 2.26 -6.14 8.49
N PHE A 133 0.96 -5.95 8.27
CA PHE A 133 0.21 -6.71 7.27
C PHE A 133 0.76 -6.49 5.86
N PHE A 134 1.00 -5.23 5.48
CA PHE A 134 1.53 -4.87 4.18
C PHE A 134 2.93 -5.46 3.96
N GLN A 135 3.82 -5.38 4.96
CA GLN A 135 5.15 -5.97 4.91
C GLN A 135 5.10 -7.51 4.72
N ALA A 136 4.15 -8.18 5.35
CA ALA A 136 3.93 -9.60 5.16
C ALA A 136 3.48 -9.92 3.72
N GLU A 137 2.55 -9.15 3.14
CA GLU A 137 2.14 -9.32 1.75
C GLU A 137 3.27 -9.02 0.76
N VAL A 138 4.06 -7.97 0.99
CA VAL A 138 5.26 -7.65 0.21
C VAL A 138 6.26 -8.80 0.26
N SER A 139 6.49 -9.40 1.42
CA SER A 139 7.40 -10.54 1.57
C SER A 139 6.92 -11.77 0.81
N ARG A 140 5.60 -12.03 0.78
CA ARG A 140 5.00 -13.10 -0.03
C ARG A 140 5.19 -12.84 -1.53
N VAL A 141 4.99 -11.60 -1.99
CA VAL A 141 5.25 -11.21 -3.38
C VAL A 141 6.73 -11.41 -3.71
N GLY A 142 7.64 -10.97 -2.86
CA GLY A 142 9.08 -11.16 -3.04
C GLY A 142 9.47 -12.62 -3.20
N THR A 143 8.91 -13.50 -2.37
CA THR A 143 9.16 -14.96 -2.46
C THR A 143 8.67 -15.54 -3.80
N ARG A 144 7.49 -15.13 -4.29
CA ARG A 144 6.97 -15.57 -5.60
C ARG A 144 7.84 -15.05 -6.74
N LEU A 145 8.24 -13.78 -6.69
CA LEU A 145 9.10 -13.17 -7.70
C LEU A 145 10.48 -13.81 -7.74
N GLU A 146 11.02 -14.22 -6.60
CA GLU A 146 12.30 -14.93 -6.55
C GLU A 146 12.23 -16.31 -7.24
N ALA A 147 11.10 -17.01 -7.12
CA ALA A 147 10.87 -18.24 -7.90
C ALA A 147 10.84 -17.95 -9.40
N PHE A 148 10.11 -16.92 -9.84
CA PHE A 148 10.08 -16.50 -11.25
C PHE A 148 11.46 -16.04 -11.75
N ARG A 149 12.27 -15.40 -10.91
CA ARG A 149 13.62 -14.98 -11.27
C ARG A 149 14.52 -16.18 -11.56
N LYS A 150 14.43 -17.23 -10.76
CA LYS A 150 15.19 -18.47 -10.96
C LYS A 150 14.80 -19.17 -12.26
N GLU A 151 13.50 -19.27 -12.53
CA GLU A 151 12.98 -19.79 -13.81
C GLU A 151 13.49 -18.95 -14.99
N ALA A 152 13.40 -17.63 -14.90
CA ALA A 152 13.90 -16.74 -15.94
C ALA A 152 15.42 -16.82 -16.14
N LEU A 153 16.21 -17.08 -15.09
CA LEU A 153 17.65 -17.32 -15.20
C LEU A 153 17.96 -18.64 -15.93
N GLU A 154 17.20 -19.70 -15.65
CA GLU A 154 17.30 -20.97 -16.37
C GLU A 154 16.94 -20.76 -17.86
N GLU A 155 15.85 -20.06 -18.13
CA GLU A 155 15.46 -19.70 -19.50
C GLU A 155 16.52 -18.86 -20.19
N TYR A 156 17.10 -17.87 -19.51
CA TYR A 156 18.16 -17.02 -20.03
C TYR A 156 19.38 -17.86 -20.45
N SER A 157 19.80 -18.82 -19.62
CA SER A 157 20.92 -19.72 -19.94
C SER A 157 20.64 -20.60 -21.16
N GLY A 158 19.38 -21.00 -21.37
CA GLY A 158 18.94 -21.77 -22.54
C GLY A 158 18.71 -20.96 -23.82
N ALA A 159 18.83 -19.63 -23.77
CA ALA A 159 18.52 -18.74 -24.90
C ALA A 159 19.37 -19.03 -26.13
N GLU A 160 20.65 -19.36 -25.95
CA GLU A 160 21.54 -19.67 -27.06
C GLU A 160 21.09 -20.90 -27.84
N GLN A 161 20.72 -21.96 -27.14
CA GLN A 161 20.23 -23.19 -27.77
C GLN A 161 18.90 -22.96 -28.49
N ARG A 162 17.99 -22.16 -27.91
CA ARG A 162 16.71 -21.80 -28.55
C ARG A 162 16.92 -20.95 -29.80
N ALA A 163 17.85 -20.00 -29.77
CA ALA A 163 18.20 -19.17 -30.91
C ALA A 163 18.79 -20.01 -32.06
N ARG A 164 19.67 -20.98 -31.77
CA ARG A 164 20.24 -21.90 -32.76
C ARG A 164 19.19 -22.76 -33.47
N ASN A 165 18.11 -23.10 -32.77
CA ASN A 165 17.01 -23.89 -33.34
C ASN A 165 16.03 -23.05 -34.20
N ARG A 166 16.15 -21.71 -34.18
CA ARG A 166 15.32 -20.83 -35.00
C ARG A 166 15.99 -20.53 -36.36
N PRO A 167 15.20 -20.39 -37.44
CA PRO A 167 15.72 -19.87 -38.70
C PRO A 167 16.33 -18.48 -38.49
N LEU A 168 17.56 -18.28 -39.00
CA LEU A 168 18.19 -16.96 -39.02
C LEU A 168 17.28 -16.00 -39.79
N SER A 169 16.83 -14.96 -39.10
CA SER A 169 15.94 -13.95 -39.64
C SER A 169 16.36 -12.57 -39.15
N MET A 170 15.96 -11.55 -39.90
CA MET A 170 16.21 -10.18 -39.50
C MET A 170 15.46 -9.85 -38.20
N PRO A 171 16.03 -8.98 -37.35
CA PRO A 171 15.37 -8.54 -36.12
C PRO A 171 13.97 -8.02 -36.38
N ARG A 172 13.06 -8.24 -35.43
CA ARG A 172 11.64 -7.88 -35.60
C ARG A 172 11.37 -6.38 -35.48
N GLY A 173 12.18 -5.67 -34.70
CA GLY A 173 12.01 -4.24 -34.44
C GLY A 173 12.46 -3.37 -35.63
N PRO A 174 11.74 -2.30 -35.99
CA PRO A 174 12.08 -1.48 -37.17
C PRO A 174 13.47 -0.85 -37.05
N THR A 175 13.84 -0.35 -35.87
CA THR A 175 15.16 0.24 -35.61
C THR A 175 16.27 -0.81 -35.65
N ALA A 176 16.10 -1.92 -34.93
CA ALA A 176 17.09 -3.01 -34.90
C ALA A 176 17.30 -3.60 -36.29
N ARG A 177 16.22 -3.73 -37.07
CA ARG A 177 16.27 -4.16 -38.47
C ARG A 177 17.05 -3.19 -39.34
N ALA A 178 16.76 -1.89 -39.29
CA ALA A 178 17.48 -0.89 -40.07
C ALA A 178 18.98 -0.87 -39.73
N MET A 179 19.33 -1.01 -38.44
CA MET A 179 20.73 -1.13 -38.01
C MET A 179 21.38 -2.40 -38.54
N ALA A 180 20.71 -3.55 -38.46
CA ALA A 180 21.21 -4.80 -39.00
C ALA A 180 21.39 -4.72 -40.53
N GLU A 181 20.43 -4.16 -41.27
CA GLU A 181 20.55 -3.97 -42.73
C GLU A 181 21.79 -3.12 -43.07
N HIS A 182 22.01 -2.03 -42.34
CA HIS A 182 23.18 -1.18 -42.54
C HIS A 182 24.50 -1.91 -42.23
N LEU A 183 24.57 -2.62 -41.09
CA LEU A 183 25.76 -3.37 -40.66
C LEU A 183 26.10 -4.53 -41.61
N LEU A 184 25.10 -5.16 -42.21
CA LEU A 184 25.26 -6.34 -43.06
C LEU A 184 25.51 -5.98 -44.54
N THR A 185 25.35 -4.71 -44.93
CA THR A 185 25.54 -4.28 -46.31
C THR A 185 27.00 -4.45 -46.74
N GLY A 186 27.23 -5.19 -47.83
CA GLY A 186 28.56 -5.42 -48.39
C GLY A 186 29.44 -6.44 -47.64
N GLN A 187 28.87 -7.13 -46.64
CA GLN A 187 29.59 -8.11 -45.83
C GLN A 187 29.53 -9.54 -46.40
N SER A 188 30.45 -10.40 -45.96
CA SER A 188 30.47 -11.82 -46.34
C SER A 188 29.29 -12.61 -45.75
N GLU A 189 28.87 -13.69 -46.42
CA GLU A 189 27.78 -14.55 -45.91
C GLU A 189 28.10 -15.18 -44.54
N ASP A 190 29.37 -15.45 -44.24
CA ASP A 190 29.79 -15.93 -42.93
C ASP A 190 29.64 -14.86 -41.84
N PHE A 191 30.03 -13.61 -42.14
CA PHE A 191 29.81 -12.49 -41.24
C PHE A 191 28.33 -12.25 -41.00
N ARG A 192 27.52 -12.27 -42.07
CA ARG A 192 26.06 -12.12 -41.98
C ARG A 192 25.43 -13.19 -41.10
N ARG A 193 25.79 -14.45 -41.28
CA ARG A 193 25.29 -15.56 -40.45
C ARG A 193 25.68 -15.41 -38.99
N ASN A 194 26.93 -15.05 -38.69
CA ASN A 194 27.39 -14.84 -37.32
C ASN A 194 26.65 -13.69 -36.64
N VAL A 195 26.53 -12.54 -37.29
CA VAL A 195 25.83 -11.37 -36.74
C VAL A 195 24.34 -11.67 -36.52
N LEU A 196 23.67 -12.29 -37.49
CA LEU A 196 22.26 -12.68 -37.33
C LEU A 196 22.07 -13.72 -36.21
N SER A 197 23.02 -14.63 -36.02
CA SER A 197 22.99 -15.58 -34.92
C SER A 197 23.12 -14.87 -33.57
N GLN A 198 24.03 -13.90 -33.44
CA GLN A 198 24.19 -13.12 -32.20
C GLN A 198 22.94 -12.30 -31.91
N ILE A 199 22.40 -11.60 -32.91
CA ILE A 199 21.14 -10.86 -32.80
C ILE A 199 20.01 -11.77 -32.30
N ALA A 200 19.89 -12.99 -32.84
CA ALA A 200 18.86 -13.93 -32.41
C ALA A 200 19.02 -14.35 -30.93
N VAL A 201 20.26 -14.52 -30.45
CA VAL A 201 20.54 -14.83 -29.04
C VAL A 201 20.17 -13.63 -28.15
N ASP A 202 20.57 -12.42 -28.56
CA ASP A 202 20.30 -11.19 -27.81
C ASP A 202 18.81 -10.86 -27.77
N GLU A 203 18.06 -11.12 -28.84
CA GLU A 203 16.60 -11.00 -28.87
C GLU A 203 15.94 -11.99 -27.89
N GLU A 204 16.38 -13.25 -27.87
CA GLU A 204 15.85 -14.26 -26.92
C GLU A 204 16.13 -13.86 -25.47
N ARG A 205 17.35 -13.42 -25.17
CA ARG A 205 17.75 -12.97 -23.83
C ARG A 205 16.97 -11.72 -23.40
N SER A 206 16.88 -10.72 -24.27
CA SER A 206 16.11 -9.49 -24.04
C SER A 206 14.62 -9.79 -23.82
N ALA A 207 14.06 -10.76 -24.54
CA ALA A 207 12.68 -11.18 -24.35
C ALA A 207 12.44 -11.79 -22.96
N VAL A 208 13.36 -12.65 -22.48
CA VAL A 208 13.30 -13.22 -21.12
C VAL A 208 13.37 -12.11 -20.06
N GLY A 209 14.34 -11.19 -20.18
CA GLY A 209 14.49 -10.07 -19.25
C GLY A 209 13.25 -9.16 -19.22
N SER A 210 12.70 -8.84 -20.39
CA SER A 210 11.48 -8.02 -20.50
C SER A 210 10.26 -8.71 -19.90
N ALA A 211 10.08 -10.00 -20.19
CA ALA A 211 8.97 -10.80 -19.65
C ALA A 211 9.05 -10.90 -18.12
N TYR A 212 10.24 -11.08 -17.55
CA TYR A 212 10.45 -11.05 -16.11
C TYR A 212 10.13 -9.66 -15.52
N GLY A 213 10.61 -8.58 -16.13
CA GLY A 213 10.30 -7.21 -15.70
C GLY A 213 8.79 -6.90 -15.73
N ASP A 214 8.08 -7.36 -16.76
CA ASP A 214 6.61 -7.29 -16.84
C ASP A 214 5.94 -8.05 -15.70
N LYS A 215 6.43 -9.26 -15.40
CA LYS A 215 5.91 -10.09 -14.31
C LYS A 215 6.11 -9.44 -12.95
N VAL A 216 7.28 -8.83 -12.70
CA VAL A 216 7.56 -8.04 -11.49
C VAL A 216 6.55 -6.91 -11.34
N ARG A 217 6.34 -6.09 -12.38
CA ARG A 217 5.38 -4.98 -12.35
C ARG A 217 3.95 -5.48 -12.08
N ALA A 218 3.55 -6.58 -12.72
CA ALA A 218 2.23 -7.17 -12.53
C ALA A 218 2.02 -7.62 -11.08
N GLU A 219 2.93 -8.41 -10.50
CA GLU A 219 2.82 -8.88 -9.11
C GLU A 219 2.88 -7.74 -8.09
N VAL A 220 3.75 -6.74 -8.30
CA VAL A 220 3.82 -5.56 -7.42
C VAL A 220 2.54 -4.73 -7.53
N SER A 221 1.97 -4.58 -8.72
CA SER A 221 0.69 -3.88 -8.90
C SER A 221 -0.48 -4.56 -8.20
N ASN A 222 -0.43 -5.89 -8.02
CA ASN A 222 -1.45 -6.66 -7.31
C ASN A 222 -1.49 -6.33 -5.81
N LEU A 223 -0.43 -5.76 -5.23
CA LEU A 223 -0.45 -5.27 -3.85
C LEU A 223 -1.51 -4.18 -3.62
N ARG A 224 -1.98 -3.51 -4.68
CA ARG A 224 -3.08 -2.53 -4.61
C ARG A 224 -4.41 -3.16 -4.18
N ASN A 225 -4.59 -4.44 -4.50
CA ASN A 225 -5.85 -5.16 -4.35
C ASN A 225 -5.85 -6.12 -3.16
N ILE A 226 -4.95 -5.94 -2.19
CA ILE A 226 -4.90 -6.80 -0.99
C ILE A 226 -6.12 -6.56 -0.09
N ASN A 227 -6.58 -7.63 0.54
CA ASN A 227 -7.68 -7.59 1.49
C ASN A 227 -7.17 -7.13 2.85
N TRP A 228 -7.25 -5.83 3.11
CA TRP A 228 -6.84 -5.24 4.38
C TRP A 228 -7.62 -5.83 5.55
N PRO A 229 -6.97 -6.07 6.70
CA PRO A 229 -7.67 -6.47 7.91
C PRO A 229 -8.70 -5.40 8.31
N ALA A 230 -9.79 -5.84 8.94
CA ALA A 230 -10.77 -4.93 9.48
C ALA A 230 -10.09 -4.01 10.51
N SER A 231 -10.29 -2.70 10.36
CA SER A 231 -9.94 -1.67 11.34
C SER A 231 -10.56 -2.05 12.68
N LYS A 232 -9.77 -2.63 13.60
CA LYS A 232 -10.14 -2.61 15.02
C LYS A 232 -9.76 -1.24 15.52
N ALA A 233 -10.74 -0.34 15.57
CA ALA A 233 -10.54 1.01 16.08
C ALA A 233 -10.37 1.06 17.62
N SER A 234 -9.83 -0.01 18.23
CA SER A 234 -9.94 -0.28 19.67
C SER A 234 -8.61 -0.33 20.43
N ASP A 235 -7.49 0.04 19.81
CA ASP A 235 -6.19 0.09 20.48
C ASP A 235 -5.73 1.55 20.67
N LEU A 236 -6.60 2.36 21.28
CA LEU A 236 -6.26 3.61 21.95
C LEU A 236 -6.56 3.48 23.44
#